data_AF-A0A4Y7RX68-F1
#
_entry.id   AF-A0A4Y7RX68-F1
#
_cell.length_a   1.000
_cell.length_b   1.000
_cell.length_c   1.000
_cell.angle_alpha   90.00
_cell.angle_beta   90.00
_cell.angle_gamma   90.00
#
_symmetry.space_group_name_H-M   'P 1'
#
loop_
_entity.id
_entity.type
_entity.pdbx_description
1 polymer ?
#
loop_
_entity_poly.entity_id
_entity_poly.type
_entity_poly.pdbx_seq_one_letter_code
_entity_poly.pdbx_strand_id
1 'polypeptide(L)' 'MTLAREELQEAITRTLEEIVKLKQQIAQAADPKEKRRLKRKKKELQYLQLWHIDQLKSLE' A
#
# COMPACT_ATOMS: atom_id res chain seq x y z
N MET A 1 9.86 -8.37 22.15
CA MET A 1 9.78 -8.57 20.68
C MET A 1 9.33 -7.27 20.01
N THR A 2 10.16 -6.23 20.05
CA THR A 2 9.82 -4.88 19.54
C THR A 2 10.13 -4.71 18.05
N LEU A 3 11.14 -5.42 17.55
CA LEU A 3 11.59 -5.37 16.14
C LEU A 3 10.45 -5.68 15.15
N ALA A 4 9.66 -6.74 15.37
CA ALA A 4 8.57 -7.12 14.47
C ALA A 4 7.45 -6.07 14.38
N ARG A 5 7.20 -5.32 15.45
CA ARG A 5 6.20 -4.25 15.48
C ARG A 5 6.66 -3.05 14.65
N GLU A 6 7.91 -2.63 14.85
CA GLU A 6 8.52 -1.51 14.12
C GLU A 6 8.64 -1.82 12.62
N GLU A 7 9.04 -3.04 12.26
CA GLU A 7 9.09 -3.52 10.87
C GLU A 7 7.71 -3.47 10.19
N LEU A 8 6.65 -3.88 10.90
CA LEU A 8 5.28 -3.79 10.38
C LEU A 8 4.81 -2.34 10.21
N GLN A 9 5.13 -1.45 11.16
CA GLN A 9 4.81 -0.03 11.04
C GLN A 9 5.54 0.63 9.87
N GLU A 10 6.81 0.29 9.66
CA GLU A 10 7.57 0.75 8.51
C GLU A 10 6.98 0.23 7.20
N ALA A 11 6.61 -1.05 7.13
CA ALA A 11 5.98 -1.64 5.96
C ALA A 11 4.63 -0.97 5.62
N ILE A 12 3.80 -0.65 6.63
CA ILE A 12 2.55 0.10 6.46
C ILE A 12 2.83 1.49 5.89
N THR A 13 3.84 2.18 6.42
CA THR A 13 4.23 3.54 5.99
C THR A 13 4.71 3.54 4.54
N ARG A 14 5.61 2.63 4.18
CA ARG A 14 6.10 2.48 2.79
C ARG A 14 4.95 2.16 1.83
N THR A 15 4.05 1.26 2.23
CA THR A 15 2.87 0.88 1.42
C THR A 15 1.95 2.09 1.19
N LEU A 16 1.74 2.93 2.21
CA LEU A 16 0.97 4.17 2.10
C LEU A 16 1.60 5.16 1.10
N GLU A 17 2.91 5.37 1.18
CA GLU A 17 3.62 6.25 0.24
C GLU A 17 3.48 5.77 -1.21
N GLU A 18 3.59 4.47 -1.45
CA GLU A 18 3.39 3.90 -2.78
C GLU A 18 1.95 4.06 -3.27
N ILE A 19 0.95 3.86 -2.40
CA ILE A 19 -0.46 4.10 -2.75
C ILE A 19 -0.67 5.57 -3.15
N VAL A 20 -0.06 6.52 -2.44
CA VAL A 20 -0.14 7.96 -2.77
C VAL A 20 0.49 8.23 -4.13
N LYS A 21 1.68 7.71 -4.41
CA LYS A 21 2.35 7.82 -5.72
C LYS A 21 1.47 7.24 -6.85
N LEU A 22 0.87 6.07 -6.64
CA LEU A 22 -0.03 5.46 -7.62
C LEU A 22 -1.30 6.31 -7.85
N LYS A 23 -1.86 6.94 -6.80
CA LYS A 23 -3.01 7.86 -6.97
C LYS A 23 -2.65 9.03 -7.89
N GLN A 24 -1.46 9.62 -7.72
CA GLN A 24 -0.99 10.71 -8.58
C GLN A 24 -0.78 10.22 -10.03
N GLN A 25 -0.14 9.07 -10.23
CA GLN A 25 0.04 8.48 -11.56
C GLN A 25 -1.29 8.15 -12.24
N ILE A 26 -2.29 7.64 -11.51
CA ILE A 26 -3.64 7.37 -12.04
C ILE A 26 -4.33 8.66 -12.49
N ALA A 27 -4.12 9.76 -11.76
CA ALA A 27 -4.70 11.05 -12.10
C ALA A 27 -4.08 11.64 -13.38
N GLN A 28 -2.78 11.43 -13.58
CA GLN A 28 -2.02 11.95 -14.72
C GLN A 28 -2.02 11.03 -15.96
N ALA A 29 -2.34 9.73 -15.79
CA ALA A 29 -2.32 8.77 -16.89
C ALA A 29 -3.41 9.06 -17.93
N ALA A 30 -2.96 9.34 -19.16
CA ALA A 30 -3.82 9.54 -20.33
C ALA A 30 -4.26 8.20 -20.95
N ASP A 31 -3.38 7.19 -20.97
CA ASP A 31 -3.70 5.87 -21.52
C ASP A 31 -4.68 5.09 -20.61
N PRO A 32 -5.87 4.71 -21.10
CA PRO A 32 -6.82 3.92 -20.33
C PRO A 32 -6.28 2.55 -19.89
N LYS A 33 -5.36 1.94 -20.66
CA LYS A 33 -4.77 0.63 -20.31
C LYS A 33 -3.79 0.79 -19.15
N GLU A 34 -2.90 1.76 -19.21
CA GLU A 34 -2.03 2.13 -18.10
C GLU A 34 -2.83 2.51 -16.85
N LYS A 35 -3.87 3.34 -16.99
CA LYS A 35 -4.73 3.73 -15.86
C LYS A 35 -5.38 2.52 -15.17
N ARG A 36 -5.82 1.52 -15.95
CA ARG A 36 -6.35 0.25 -15.40
C ARG A 36 -5.25 -0.54 -14.67
N ARG A 37 -4.05 -0.63 -15.23
CA ARG A 37 -2.89 -1.29 -14.59
C ARG A 37 -2.56 -0.65 -13.24
N LEU A 38 -2.45 0.68 -13.21
CA LEU A 38 -2.17 1.43 -11.99
C LEU A 38 -3.27 1.27 -10.93
N LYS A 39 -4.55 1.28 -11.34
CA LYS A 39 -5.68 1.01 -10.43
C LYS A 39 -5.62 -0.39 -9.81
N ARG A 40 -5.24 -1.42 -10.57
CA ARG A 40 -5.06 -2.79 -10.06
C ARG A 40 -3.93 -2.85 -9.02
N LYS A 41 -2.76 -2.31 -9.37
CA LYS A 41 -1.62 -2.24 -8.45
C LYS A 41 -1.97 -1.49 -7.16
N LYS A 42 -2.71 -0.39 -7.25
CA LYS A 42 -3.19 0.34 -6.07
C LYS A 42 -4.07 -0.55 -5.17
N LYS A 43 -4.98 -1.32 -5.76
CA LYS A 43 -5.88 -2.22 -5.01
C LYS A 43 -5.09 -3.32 -4.29
N GLU A 44 -4.09 -3.90 -4.96
CA GLU A 44 -3.18 -4.90 -4.36
C GLU A 44 -2.45 -4.33 -3.14
N LEU A 45 -1.88 -3.13 -3.26
CA LEU A 45 -1.22 -2.47 -2.12
C LEU A 45 -2.19 -2.14 -0.98
N GLN A 46 -3.44 -1.80 -1.27
CA GLN A 46 -4.45 -1.59 -0.22
C GLN A 46 -4.75 -2.88 0.55
N TYR A 47 -4.80 -4.04 -0.13
CA TYR A 47 -4.93 -5.33 0.56
C TYR A 47 -3.69 -5.65 1.39
N LEU A 48 -2.49 -5.41 0.86
CA LEU A 48 -1.24 -5.61 1.59
C LEU A 48 -1.18 -4.74 2.86
N GLN A 49 -1.59 -3.47 2.76
CA GLN A 49 -1.67 -2.56 3.89
C GLN A 49 -2.61 -3.11 4.98
N LEU A 50 -3.81 -3.54 4.60
CA LEU A 50 -4.77 -4.11 5.54
C LEU A 50 -4.19 -5.36 6.23
N TRP A 51 -3.52 -6.22 5.47
CA TRP A 51 -2.84 -7.39 6.02
C TRP A 51 -1.78 -7.01 7.06
N HIS A 52 -0.92 -6.03 6.78
CA HIS A 52 0.07 -5.55 7.76
C HIS A 52 -0.59 -4.96 9.03
N ILE A 53 -1.71 -4.24 8.87
CA ILE A 53 -2.46 -3.69 10.00
C ILE A 53 -3.05 -4.81 10.87
N ASP A 54 -3.59 -5.85 10.25
CA ASP A 54 -4.15 -7.00 10.98
C ASP A 54 -3.06 -7.77 11.72
N GLN A 55 -1.87 -7.95 11.09
CA GLN A 55 -0.71 -8.49 11.79
C GLN A 55 -0.30 -7.62 12.97
N LEU A 56 -0.24 -6.30 12.81
CA LEU A 56 0.13 -5.36 13.87
C LEU A 56 -0.83 -5.44 15.06
N LYS A 57 -2.14 -5.50 14.80
CA LYS A 57 -3.17 -5.67 15.84
C LYS A 57 -3.07 -6.99 16.57
N SER A 58 -2.62 -8.05 15.91
CA SER A 58 -2.43 -9.37 16.55
C SER A 58 -1.22 -9.43 17.49
N LEU A 59 -0.34 -8.42 17.44
CA LEU A 59 0.81 -8.26 18.33
C LEU A 59 0.51 -7.39 19.55
N GLU A 60 -0.64 -6.71 19.59
CA GLU A 60 -1.12 -5.89 20.71
C GLU A 60 -2.01 -6.72 21.66
#